data_AF-A0A059E9T2-F1
#
_entry.id   AF-A0A059E9T2-F1
#
_cell.length_a   1.000
_cell.length_b   1.000
_cell.length_c   1.000
_cell.angle_alpha   90.00
_cell.angle_beta   90.00
_cell.angle_gamma   90.00
#
_symmetry.space_group_name_H-M   'P 1'
#
loop_
_entity.id
_entity.type
_entity.pdbx_description
1 polymer ?
#
loop_
_entity_poly.entity_id
_entity_poly.type
_entity_poly.pdbx_seq_one_letter_code
_entity_poly.pdbx_strand_id
1 'polypeptide(L)'
;MSFTLYPAIDLKDGQCVRLLRGEMDQATVFSDSPADQAKAFREAGFTHLHVVDLNGAFEGKAVNRDAVEAILKATDAPVQLGGGI
;
A
#
# COMPACT_ATOMS: atom_id res chain seq x y z
N MET A 1 -12.78 -6.34 -24.32
CA MET A 1 -12.36 -5.37 -23.28
C MET A 1 -11.54 -6.13 -22.25
N SER A 2 -10.37 -5.62 -21.87
CA SER A 2 -9.62 -6.18 -20.74
C SER A 2 -10.04 -5.48 -19.45
N PHE A 3 -10.17 -6.25 -18.38
CA PHE A 3 -10.46 -5.77 -17.04
C PHE A 3 -9.19 -5.89 -16.19
N THR A 4 -8.87 -4.87 -15.40
CA THR A 4 -7.65 -4.83 -14.58
C THR A 4 -8.03 -4.69 -13.11
N LEU A 5 -7.53 -5.59 -12.28
CA LEU A 5 -7.69 -5.56 -10.83
C LEU A 5 -6.47 -4.92 -10.17
N TYR A 6 -6.73 -4.00 -9.24
CA TYR A 6 -5.74 -3.31 -8.44
C TYR A 6 -5.95 -3.67 -6.97
N PRO A 7 -5.32 -4.72 -6.44
CA PRO A 7 -5.26 -4.93 -5.00
C PRO A 7 -4.60 -3.72 -4.32
N ALA A 8 -5.16 -3.32 -3.17
CA ALA A 8 -4.76 -2.13 -2.44
C ALA A 8 -3.93 -2.49 -1.20
N ILE A 9 -2.86 -1.74 -0.96
CA ILE A 9 -2.06 -1.74 0.27
C ILE A 9 -2.16 -0.35 0.89
N ASP A 10 -2.81 -0.25 2.04
CA ASP A 10 -2.83 1.00 2.81
C ASP A 10 -1.68 0.97 3.83
N LEU A 11 -0.87 2.02 3.86
CA LEU A 11 0.32 2.13 4.71
C LEU A 11 0.06 3.10 5.87
N LYS A 12 0.31 2.64 7.10
CA LYS A 12 0.34 3.47 8.30
C LYS A 12 1.51 3.07 9.17
N ASP A 13 2.35 4.04 9.55
CA ASP A 13 3.53 3.88 10.39
C ASP A 13 4.46 2.75 9.89
N GLY A 14 4.64 2.66 8.58
CA GLY A 14 5.44 1.63 7.90
C GLY A 14 4.75 0.27 7.71
N GLN A 15 3.53 0.08 8.23
CA GLN A 15 2.83 -1.21 8.24
C GLN A 15 1.64 -1.23 7.25
N CYS A 16 1.28 -2.43 6.78
CA CYS A 16 0.06 -2.63 6.00
C CYS A 16 -1.16 -2.72 6.91
N VAL A 17 -2.08 -1.78 6.76
CA VAL A 17 -3.26 -1.67 7.62
C VAL A 17 -4.56 -1.64 6.82
N ARG A 18 -5.68 -1.72 7.53
CA ARG A 18 -6.97 -1.22 7.05
C ARG A 18 -7.60 -0.36 8.14
N LEU A 19 -8.06 0.81 7.75
CA LEU A 19 -8.87 1.67 8.63
C LEU A 19 -10.33 1.25 8.56
N LEU A 20 -10.99 1.19 9.71
CA LEU A 20 -12.45 1.05 9.73
C LEU A 20 -13.07 2.37 9.30
N ARG A 21 -13.70 2.40 8.11
CA ARG A 21 -14.36 3.59 7.53
C ARG A 21 -13.45 4.82 7.39
N GLY A 22 -12.14 4.63 7.33
CA GLY A 22 -11.17 5.73 7.22
C GLY A 22 -10.73 6.36 8.55
N GLU A 23 -11.17 5.82 9.69
CA GLU A 23 -10.82 6.31 11.01
C GLU A 23 -9.40 5.84 11.41
N MET A 24 -8.47 6.78 11.60
CA MET A 24 -7.03 6.50 11.85
C MET A 24 -6.75 5.82 13.18
N ASP A 25 -7.61 6.02 14.18
CA ASP A 25 -7.54 5.38 15.49
C ASP A 25 -8.12 3.95 15.49
N GLN A 26 -8.81 3.57 14.42
CA GLN A 26 -9.40 2.25 14.22
C GLN A 26 -8.70 1.50 13.09
N ALA A 27 -7.38 1.38 13.21
CA ALA A 27 -6.52 0.64 12.30
C ALA A 27 -6.39 -0.82 12.74
N THR A 28 -6.59 -1.74 11.79
CA THR A 28 -6.18 -3.15 11.93
C THR A 28 -4.90 -3.39 11.13
N VAL A 29 -3.85 -3.87 11.79
CA VAL A 29 -2.60 -4.26 11.13
C VAL A 29 -2.77 -5.66 10.54
N PHE A 30 -2.51 -5.80 9.24
CA PHE A 30 -2.56 -7.08 8.53
C PHE A 30 -1.17 -7.66 8.29
N SER A 31 -0.19 -6.80 8.08
CA SER A 31 1.20 -7.18 7.86
C SER A 31 2.12 -6.05 8.31
N ASP A 32 3.26 -6.40 8.88
CA ASP A 32 4.37 -5.49 9.19
C ASP A 32 5.39 -5.39 8.03
N SER A 33 5.23 -6.19 6.97
CA SER A 33 6.11 -6.22 5.81
C SER A 33 5.36 -5.80 4.52
N PRO A 34 5.51 -4.54 4.09
CA PRO A 34 4.98 -4.05 2.82
C PRO A 34 5.51 -4.81 1.60
N ALA A 35 6.79 -5.20 1.64
CA ALA A 35 7.43 -5.98 0.58
C ALA A 35 6.77 -7.36 0.41
N ASP A 36 6.56 -8.09 1.52
CA ASP A 36 5.93 -9.41 1.45
C ASP A 36 4.46 -9.32 1.01
N GLN A 37 3.74 -8.27 1.42
CA GLN A 37 2.37 -8.04 0.96
C GLN A 37 2.30 -7.80 -0.56
N ALA A 38 3.23 -7.00 -1.12
CA ALA A 38 3.32 -6.75 -2.55
C ALA A 38 3.69 -8.02 -3.33
N LYS A 39 4.65 -8.79 -2.81
CA LYS A 39 5.05 -10.08 -3.39
C LYS A 39 3.90 -11.09 -3.38
N ALA A 40 3.15 -11.18 -2.30
CA ALA A 40 1.99 -12.07 -2.20
C ALA A 40 0.93 -11.74 -3.26
N PHE A 41 0.65 -10.45 -3.50
CA PHE A 41 -0.25 -10.07 -4.59
C PHE A 41 0.32 -10.42 -5.97
N ARG A 42 1.62 -10.24 -6.17
CA ARG A 42 2.26 -10.62 -7.42
C ARG A 42 2.18 -12.12 -7.68
N GLU A 43 2.48 -12.94 -6.67
CA GLU A 43 2.40 -14.41 -6.71
C GLU A 43 0.96 -14.91 -6.91
N ALA A 44 -0.05 -14.16 -6.42
CA ALA A 44 -1.45 -14.43 -6.68
C ALA A 44 -1.90 -14.07 -8.12
N GLY A 45 -1.00 -13.51 -8.94
CA GLY A 45 -1.24 -13.22 -10.36
C GLY A 45 -1.73 -11.80 -10.65
N PHE A 46 -1.77 -10.91 -9.67
CA PHE A 46 -2.10 -9.51 -9.93
C PHE A 46 -0.97 -8.82 -10.70
N THR A 47 -1.36 -7.95 -11.64
CA THR A 47 -0.42 -7.28 -12.55
C THR A 47 -0.23 -5.81 -12.23
N HIS A 48 -1.01 -5.25 -11.31
CA HIS A 48 -0.94 -3.87 -10.87
C HIS A 48 -1.18 -3.80 -9.36
N LEU A 49 -0.65 -2.77 -8.70
CA LEU A 49 -0.92 -2.49 -7.29
C LEU A 49 -1.41 -1.06 -7.11
N HIS A 50 -2.26 -0.86 -6.10
CA HIS A 50 -2.61 0.46 -5.58
C HIS A 50 -2.05 0.59 -4.15
N VAL A 51 -1.32 1.66 -3.87
CA VAL A 51 -0.69 1.90 -2.57
C VAL A 51 -1.08 3.28 -2.07
N VAL A 52 -1.49 3.37 -0.80
CA VAL A 52 -1.88 4.63 -0.16
C VAL A 52 -1.03 4.88 1.08
N ASP A 53 -0.29 5.98 1.11
CA ASP A 53 0.35 6.49 2.33
C ASP A 53 -0.69 7.23 3.20
N LEU A 54 -1.22 6.56 4.22
CA LEU A 54 -2.24 7.13 5.08
C LEU A 54 -1.66 8.24 5.98
N ASN A 55 -0.47 8.05 6.56
CA ASN A 55 0.17 9.15 7.31
C ASN A 55 0.31 10.38 6.41
N GLY A 56 0.79 10.19 5.18
CA GLY A 56 0.94 11.27 4.23
C GLY A 56 -0.38 11.91 3.84
N ALA A 57 -1.45 11.14 3.65
CA ALA A 57 -2.78 11.67 3.34
C ALA A 57 -3.28 12.64 4.42
N PHE A 58 -2.97 12.37 5.69
CA PHE A 58 -3.34 13.23 6.82
C PHE A 58 -2.33 14.37 7.06
N GLU A 59 -1.04 14.15 6.85
CA GLU A 59 0.02 15.15 7.06
C GLU A 59 0.25 16.10 5.88
N GLY A 60 -0.25 15.77 4.69
CA GLY A 60 -0.05 16.56 3.47
C GLY A 60 1.37 16.50 2.89
N LYS A 61 2.14 15.46 3.22
CA LYS A 61 3.51 15.21 2.72
C LYS A 61 3.81 13.71 2.77
N ALA A 62 4.75 13.22 1.96
CA ALA A 62 5.12 11.81 2.00
C ALA A 62 5.80 11.43 3.33
N VAL A 63 5.33 10.36 3.99
CA VAL A 63 5.84 9.89 5.29
C VAL A 63 6.37 8.46 5.19
N ASN A 64 5.69 7.58 4.45
CA ASN A 64 6.02 6.15 4.36
C ASN A 64 6.97 5.80 3.21
N ARG A 65 7.95 6.66 2.92
CA ARG A 65 8.86 6.49 1.77
C ARG A 65 9.57 5.13 1.77
N ASP A 66 10.11 4.71 2.91
CA ASP A 66 10.86 3.45 3.00
C ASP A 66 9.97 2.22 2.73
N ALA A 67 8.72 2.25 3.19
CA ALA A 67 7.73 1.21 2.91
C ALA A 67 7.37 1.15 1.41
N VAL A 68 7.19 2.32 0.77
CA VAL A 68 6.97 2.40 -0.68
C VAL A 68 8.19 1.88 -1.45
N GLU A 69 9.40 2.26 -1.06
CA GLU A 69 10.63 1.74 -1.69
C GLU A 69 10.77 0.22 -1.53
N ALA A 70 10.38 -0.33 -0.38
CA ALA A 70 10.37 -1.77 -0.14
C ALA A 70 9.38 -2.49 -1.08
N ILE A 71 8.18 -1.94 -1.26
CA ILE A 71 7.18 -2.46 -2.23
C ILE A 71 7.77 -2.47 -3.65
N LEU A 72 8.32 -1.33 -4.11
CA LEU A 72 8.84 -1.18 -5.47
C LEU A 72 10.03 -2.12 -5.77
N LYS A 73 10.79 -2.52 -4.75
CA LYS A 73 11.88 -3.51 -4.89
C LYS A 73 11.38 -4.95 -4.90
N ALA A 74 10.20 -5.21 -4.36
CA ALA A 74 9.66 -6.56 -4.17
C ALA A 74 8.78 -7.07 -5.32
N THR A 75 8.35 -6.19 -6.23
CA THR A 75 7.49 -6.54 -7.36
C THR A 75 7.89 -5.79 -8.63
N ASP A 76 7.61 -6.41 -9.78
CA ASP A 76 7.70 -5.81 -11.11
C ASP A 76 6.36 -5.19 -11.57
N ALA A 77 5.29 -5.34 -10.79
CA ALA A 77 3.99 -4.76 -11.10
C ALA A 77 4.03 -3.22 -11.01
N PRO A 78 3.46 -2.50 -11.99
CA PRO A 78 3.26 -1.05 -11.88
C PRO A 78 2.45 -0.70 -10.63
N VAL A 79 2.94 0.30 -9.88
CA VAL A 79 2.33 0.76 -8.64
C VAL A 79 1.73 2.15 -8.84
N GLN A 80 0.44 2.28 -8.53
CA GLN A 80 -0.18 3.59 -8.34
C GLN A 80 -0.03 4.00 -6.88
N LEU A 81 0.59 5.15 -6.63
CA LEU A 81 0.77 5.70 -5.29
C LEU A 81 -0.17 6.89 -5.07
N GLY A 82 -0.81 6.94 -3.90
CA GLY A 82 -1.55 8.09 -3.39
C GLY A 82 -1.29 8.34 -1.91
N GLY A 83 -1.86 9.44 -1.39
CA GLY A 83 -1.70 9.85 0.01
C GLY A 83 -0.47 10.73 0.22
N GLY A 84 -0.69 12.00 0.56
CA GLY A 84 0.38 12.93 0.93
C GLY A 84 1.39 13.25 -0.16
N ILE A 85 0.94 13.25 -1.42
CA ILE A 85 1.72 13.70 -2.57
C ILE A 85 2.10 15.17 -2.39
#